data_AF-A0AA88YS93-F1
#
_entry.id   AF-A0AA88YS93-F1
#
_cell.length_a   1.000
_cell.length_b   1.000
_cell.length_c   1.000
_cell.angle_alpha   90.00
_cell.angle_beta   90.00
_cell.angle_gamma   90.00
#
_symmetry.space_group_name_H-M   'P 1'
#
loop_
_entity.id
_entity.type
_entity.pdbx_description
1 polymer ?
#
loop_
_entity_poly.entity_id
_entity_poly.type
_entity_poly.pdbx_seq_one_letter_code
_entity_poly.pdbx_strand_id
1 'polypeptide(L)'
;MQKQSSLRLWVVILDDFVKNLVNPIELEEGVSDGIAKLQGLGFPSNGSVFLAGHSLGGMMVSSYARKHTDQLKGALLFSSYLTREHRLKDYPLPVLTLTGDLDGLTRITRILLSFEELSDDVKINVTAKYGTPVIVMIGVNHGLFASGNMPPEVLKYDFFPDVSISYAHQEMANISAAFMEYHVMGNHANSTVVLDDYFESTSALLMPLHKMKSSDSIEDRISHWTNIAQDIIIQIDDESKLNLENEEFDEIPFLKFKPLAGLAEGVCVVTSYTNIVIEPNPFDVTLKPLSPIELQSKMMTQLGVKKLLPNETFGHEKITCKDINKRSLESALLLAAPVTLTRYKLRGRAMNLYDDLNVQTEDEWLLKQLQLEEYNEGLNVTSVRYMNETDGEFYCKLMAPYRALEWVYLDSYQRG
;
A
#
# COMPACT_ATOMS: atom_id res chain seq x y z
N MET A 1 -25.32 7.62 12.18
CA MET A 1 -25.89 7.82 10.83
C MET A 1 -27.10 8.75 10.81
N GLN A 2 -28.24 8.42 11.44
CA GLN A 2 -29.47 9.25 11.30
C GLN A 2 -29.29 10.74 11.60
N LYS A 3 -28.47 11.10 12.60
CA LYS A 3 -28.18 12.52 12.92
C LYS A 3 -27.43 13.28 11.82
N GLN A 4 -26.69 12.58 10.96
CA GLN A 4 -25.89 13.15 9.87
C GLN A 4 -26.61 13.10 8.52
N SER A 5 -27.70 12.33 8.42
CA SER A 5 -28.44 12.17 7.17
C SER A 5 -29.77 12.91 7.18
N SER A 6 -30.04 13.57 6.07
CA SER A 6 -31.36 14.10 5.68
C SER A 6 -32.34 13.00 5.28
N LEU A 7 -31.86 11.79 4.97
CA LEU A 7 -32.71 10.62 4.72
C LEU A 7 -33.33 10.13 6.02
N ARG A 8 -34.57 9.63 5.93
CA ARG A 8 -35.16 8.83 7.00
C ARG A 8 -34.59 7.41 6.91
N LEU A 9 -33.72 7.07 7.85
CA LEU A 9 -33.05 5.78 7.88
C LEU A 9 -33.85 4.75 8.65
N TRP A 10 -33.91 3.55 8.09
CA TRP A 10 -34.40 2.35 8.73
C TRP A 10 -33.22 1.38 8.79
N VAL A 11 -32.94 0.83 9.97
CA VAL A 11 -31.75 0.00 10.19
C VAL A 11 -32.18 -1.30 10.84
N VAL A 12 -31.75 -2.40 10.24
CA VAL A 12 -31.79 -3.73 10.84
C VAL A 12 -30.36 -4.24 10.90
N ILE A 13 -30.00 -4.85 12.03
CA ILE A 13 -28.73 -5.56 12.18
C ILE A 13 -29.04 -7.01 11.83
N LEU A 14 -28.23 -7.60 10.95
CA LEU A 14 -28.30 -9.02 10.65
C LEU A 14 -27.54 -9.76 11.76
N ASP A 15 -28.22 -10.63 12.48
CA ASP A 15 -27.72 -11.38 13.63
C ASP A 15 -27.87 -12.91 13.41
N ASP A 16 -27.59 -13.69 14.46
CA ASP A 16 -27.80 -15.15 14.51
C ASP A 16 -27.00 -16.02 13.51
N PHE A 17 -25.93 -15.48 12.93
CA PHE A 17 -24.97 -16.27 12.16
C PHE A 17 -24.32 -17.37 13.02
N VAL A 18 -24.16 -18.58 12.46
CA VAL A 18 -23.50 -19.68 13.16
C VAL A 18 -22.09 -19.29 13.57
N LYS A 19 -21.78 -19.43 14.87
CA LYS A 19 -20.52 -19.01 15.51
C LYS A 19 -20.23 -17.51 15.40
N ASN A 20 -21.23 -16.67 15.15
CA ASN A 20 -21.08 -15.24 14.88
C ASN A 20 -20.15 -14.96 13.68
N LEU A 21 -20.16 -15.84 12.69
CA LEU A 21 -19.38 -15.72 11.46
C LEU A 21 -20.29 -15.69 10.24
N VAL A 22 -20.31 -14.55 9.57
CA VAL A 22 -21.03 -14.37 8.31
C VAL A 22 -20.57 -15.37 7.25
N ASN A 23 -21.53 -15.98 6.58
CA ASN A 23 -21.31 -16.92 5.48
C ASN A 23 -22.36 -16.73 4.39
N PRO A 24 -22.10 -17.20 3.15
CA PRO A 24 -22.98 -16.90 2.02
C PRO A 24 -24.42 -17.39 2.19
N ILE A 25 -24.64 -18.56 2.79
CA ILE A 25 -25.97 -19.17 2.89
C ILE A 25 -26.84 -18.37 3.88
N GLU A 26 -26.32 -18.13 5.08
CA GLU A 26 -27.05 -17.39 6.11
C GLU A 26 -27.18 -15.91 5.77
N LEU A 27 -26.27 -15.34 4.95
CA LEU A 27 -26.39 -13.96 4.50
C LEU A 27 -27.60 -13.75 3.57
N GLU A 28 -27.88 -14.71 2.68
CA GLU A 28 -29.04 -14.66 1.77
C GLU A 28 -30.36 -14.62 2.54
N GLU A 29 -30.52 -15.54 3.51
CA GLU A 29 -31.69 -15.61 4.38
C GLU A 29 -31.77 -14.37 5.27
N GLY A 30 -30.66 -14.00 5.92
CA GLY A 30 -30.60 -12.84 6.81
C GLY A 30 -30.97 -11.53 6.12
N VAL A 31 -30.49 -11.27 4.89
CA VAL A 31 -30.86 -10.06 4.14
C VAL A 31 -32.36 -10.07 3.81
N SER A 32 -32.89 -11.20 3.34
CA SER A 32 -34.31 -11.35 2.99
C SER A 32 -35.22 -11.10 4.20
N ASP A 33 -34.90 -11.71 5.34
CA ASP A 33 -35.62 -11.54 6.59
C ASP A 33 -35.49 -10.13 7.16
N GLY A 34 -34.29 -9.53 7.05
CA GLY A 34 -34.04 -8.16 7.44
C GLY A 34 -34.91 -7.17 6.68
N ILE A 35 -35.02 -7.32 5.35
CA ILE A 35 -35.89 -6.50 4.50
C ILE A 35 -37.36 -6.70 4.89
N ALA A 36 -37.81 -7.96 5.06
CA ALA A 36 -39.18 -8.25 5.47
C ALA A 36 -39.53 -7.63 6.84
N LYS A 37 -38.60 -7.66 7.80
CA LYS A 37 -38.75 -7.02 9.11
C LYS A 37 -38.87 -5.50 8.99
N LEU A 38 -38.03 -4.87 8.17
CA LEU A 38 -38.13 -3.43 7.90
C LEU A 38 -39.49 -3.07 7.27
N GLN A 39 -39.94 -3.83 6.28
CA GLN A 39 -41.23 -3.62 5.62
C GLN A 39 -42.40 -3.79 6.60
N GLY A 40 -42.35 -4.81 7.47
CA GLY A 40 -43.34 -5.01 8.53
C GLY A 40 -43.42 -3.87 9.53
N LEU A 41 -42.34 -3.10 9.69
CA LEU A 41 -42.30 -1.89 10.52
C LEU A 41 -42.70 -0.62 9.76
N GLY A 42 -42.98 -0.71 8.45
CA GLY A 42 -43.44 0.40 7.61
C GLY A 42 -42.39 0.97 6.65
N PHE A 43 -41.25 0.30 6.45
CA PHE A 43 -40.33 0.65 5.37
C PHE A 43 -41.02 0.42 4.01
N PRO A 44 -41.01 1.41 3.08
CA PRO A 44 -41.67 1.25 1.78
C PRO A 44 -41.08 0.11 0.96
N SER A 45 -41.93 -0.65 0.26
CA SER A 45 -41.50 -1.75 -0.61
C SER A 45 -40.62 -1.30 -1.80
N ASN A 46 -40.69 -0.02 -2.17
CA ASN A 46 -39.83 0.62 -3.18
C ASN A 46 -38.71 1.47 -2.55
N GLY A 47 -38.46 1.34 -1.25
CA GLY A 47 -37.40 2.06 -0.57
C GLY A 47 -36.02 1.59 -1.03
N SER A 48 -35.07 2.51 -1.11
CA SER A 48 -33.68 2.19 -1.44
C SER A 48 -33.02 1.41 -0.29
N VAL A 49 -32.57 0.18 -0.57
CA VAL A 49 -31.87 -0.67 0.39
C VAL A 49 -30.36 -0.60 0.16
N PHE A 50 -29.60 -0.40 1.24
CA PHE A 50 -28.14 -0.49 1.22
C PHE A 50 -27.71 -1.60 2.18
N LEU A 51 -26.69 -2.35 1.81
CA LEU A 51 -26.11 -3.39 2.66
C LEU A 51 -24.70 -3.00 3.08
N ALA A 52 -24.40 -3.09 4.37
CA ALA A 52 -23.12 -2.72 4.94
C ALA A 52 -22.47 -3.91 5.65
N GLY A 53 -21.15 -4.03 5.55
CA GLY A 53 -20.39 -5.10 6.19
C GLY A 53 -19.03 -4.62 6.68
N HIS A 54 -18.62 -5.11 7.86
CA HIS A 54 -17.31 -4.84 8.45
C HIS A 54 -16.36 -6.02 8.25
N SER A 55 -15.09 -5.75 7.94
CA SER A 55 -14.04 -6.77 7.84
C SER A 55 -14.43 -7.89 6.84
N LEU A 56 -14.43 -9.17 7.26
CA LEU A 56 -14.93 -10.30 6.47
C LEU A 56 -16.38 -10.10 5.98
N GLY A 57 -17.22 -9.45 6.79
CA GLY A 57 -18.59 -9.11 6.41
C GLY A 57 -18.66 -8.17 5.21
N GLY A 58 -17.72 -7.23 5.09
CA GLY A 58 -17.62 -6.39 3.89
C GLY A 58 -17.35 -7.22 2.63
N MET A 59 -16.47 -8.22 2.70
CA MET A 59 -16.19 -9.11 1.57
C MET A 59 -17.40 -9.97 1.18
N MET A 60 -18.19 -10.42 2.17
CA MET A 60 -19.42 -11.17 1.89
C MET A 60 -20.50 -10.25 1.29
N VAL A 61 -20.63 -9.03 1.82
CA VAL A 61 -21.56 -8.02 1.31
C VAL A 61 -21.23 -7.63 -0.13
N SER A 62 -19.96 -7.49 -0.51
CA SER A 62 -19.60 -7.21 -1.90
C SER A 62 -19.95 -8.39 -2.84
N SER A 63 -19.70 -9.62 -2.41
CA SER A 63 -20.07 -10.81 -3.20
C SER A 63 -21.59 -10.94 -3.37
N TYR A 64 -22.35 -10.68 -2.30
CA TYR A 64 -23.81 -10.66 -2.31
C TYR A 64 -24.33 -9.54 -3.22
N ALA A 65 -23.93 -8.29 -2.99
CA ALA A 65 -24.49 -7.16 -3.69
C ALA A 65 -24.31 -7.22 -5.22
N ARG A 66 -23.23 -7.85 -5.69
CA ARG A 66 -23.02 -8.11 -7.12
C ARG A 66 -24.10 -8.99 -7.77
N LYS A 67 -24.73 -9.90 -7.01
CA LYS A 67 -25.74 -10.84 -7.51
C LYS A 67 -27.19 -10.36 -7.31
N HIS A 68 -27.40 -9.38 -6.44
CA HIS A 68 -28.72 -8.89 -6.01
C HIS A 68 -28.93 -7.41 -6.37
N THR A 69 -28.62 -7.07 -7.61
CA THR A 69 -28.66 -5.67 -8.12
C THR A 69 -30.08 -5.13 -8.27
N ASP A 70 -31.07 -6.01 -8.32
CA ASP A 70 -32.50 -5.70 -8.30
C ASP A 70 -33.02 -5.37 -6.90
N GLN A 71 -32.34 -5.85 -5.85
CA GLN A 71 -32.74 -5.65 -4.46
C GLN A 71 -31.99 -4.50 -3.78
N LEU A 72 -30.73 -4.25 -4.17
CA LEU A 72 -29.86 -3.28 -3.51
C LEU A 72 -29.60 -2.04 -4.37
N LYS A 73 -29.57 -0.89 -3.71
CA LYS A 73 -29.16 0.40 -4.28
C LYS A 73 -27.66 0.64 -4.18
N GLY A 74 -26.97 0.00 -3.24
CA GLY A 74 -25.52 0.09 -3.06
C GLY A 74 -25.00 -0.69 -1.86
N ALA A 75 -23.68 -0.75 -1.73
CA ALA A 75 -22.98 -1.44 -0.65
C ALA A 75 -21.98 -0.54 0.10
N LEU A 76 -21.79 -0.78 1.39
CA LEU A 76 -20.80 -0.08 2.23
C LEU A 76 -19.84 -1.10 2.86
N LEU A 77 -18.55 -0.96 2.56
CA LEU A 77 -17.48 -1.85 2.98
C LEU A 77 -16.65 -1.13 4.05
N PHE A 78 -16.82 -1.52 5.31
CA PHE A 78 -16.15 -0.92 6.47
C PHE A 78 -14.92 -1.74 6.86
N SER A 79 -13.73 -1.12 6.89
CA SER A 79 -12.45 -1.81 7.06
C SER A 79 -12.35 -3.06 6.17
N SER A 80 -12.82 -2.93 4.93
CA SER A 80 -12.94 -3.99 3.94
C SER A 80 -12.83 -3.37 2.55
N TYR A 81 -12.77 -4.19 1.49
CA TYR A 81 -12.46 -3.73 0.14
C TYR A 81 -13.04 -4.67 -0.92
N LEU A 82 -13.11 -4.20 -2.17
CA LEU A 82 -13.30 -5.07 -3.32
C LEU A 82 -12.00 -5.83 -3.63
N THR A 83 -12.10 -7.15 -3.70
CA THR A 83 -11.00 -8.05 -4.06
C THR A 83 -10.52 -7.77 -5.49
N ARG A 84 -9.25 -8.07 -5.79
CA ARG A 84 -8.60 -7.79 -7.10
C ARG A 84 -9.33 -8.36 -8.33
N GLU A 85 -10.16 -9.37 -8.13
CA GLU A 85 -11.05 -9.96 -9.14
C GLU A 85 -12.18 -9.03 -9.60
N HIS A 86 -12.40 -7.91 -8.90
CA HIS A 86 -13.49 -6.98 -9.16
C HIS A 86 -12.96 -5.55 -9.32
N ARG A 87 -12.98 -5.07 -10.57
CA ARG A 87 -12.69 -3.68 -10.90
C ARG A 87 -13.78 -2.74 -10.41
N LEU A 88 -13.41 -1.61 -9.82
CA LEU A 88 -14.34 -0.60 -9.31
C LEU A 88 -15.33 -0.16 -10.39
N LYS A 89 -14.86 0.27 -11.56
CA LYS A 89 -15.71 0.72 -12.68
C LYS A 89 -16.68 -0.33 -13.23
N ASP A 90 -16.38 -1.62 -13.05
CA ASP A 90 -17.21 -2.71 -13.56
C ASP A 90 -18.19 -3.24 -12.50
N TYR A 91 -18.05 -2.79 -11.26
CA TYR A 91 -18.91 -3.25 -10.18
C TYR A 91 -20.35 -2.74 -10.42
N PRO A 92 -21.37 -3.61 -10.38
CA PRO A 92 -22.68 -3.30 -10.99
C PRO A 92 -23.56 -2.37 -10.15
N LEU A 93 -23.09 -1.95 -8.97
CA LEU A 93 -23.79 -1.06 -8.05
C LEU A 93 -22.81 -0.02 -7.48
N PRO A 94 -23.30 1.10 -6.95
CA PRO A 94 -22.48 1.95 -6.10
C PRO A 94 -21.88 1.18 -4.90
N VAL A 95 -20.60 1.41 -4.61
CA VAL A 95 -19.91 0.79 -3.47
C VAL A 95 -18.97 1.75 -2.77
N LEU A 96 -19.18 1.95 -1.47
CA LEU A 96 -18.28 2.72 -0.62
C LEU A 96 -17.23 1.79 0.00
N THR A 97 -15.95 2.03 -0.28
CA THR A 97 -14.83 1.44 0.47
C THR A 97 -14.37 2.47 1.50
N LEU A 98 -14.51 2.14 2.78
CA LEU A 98 -14.15 3.04 3.89
C LEU A 98 -13.28 2.30 4.91
N THR A 99 -12.05 2.77 5.09
CA THR A 99 -11.05 2.15 5.99
C THR A 99 -10.29 3.22 6.79
N GLY A 100 -9.38 2.81 7.65
CA GLY A 100 -8.48 3.69 8.41
C GLY A 100 -7.01 3.55 8.01
N ASP A 101 -6.21 4.60 8.20
CA ASP A 101 -4.76 4.56 7.92
C ASP A 101 -3.95 3.77 8.95
N LEU A 102 -4.54 3.52 10.13
CA LEU A 102 -3.99 2.69 11.20
C LEU A 102 -4.70 1.33 11.30
N ASP A 103 -5.38 0.92 10.23
CA ASP A 103 -5.94 -0.42 10.12
C ASP A 103 -4.82 -1.43 9.81
N GLY A 104 -4.45 -2.20 10.82
CA GLY A 104 -3.39 -3.20 10.70
C GLY A 104 -3.82 -4.52 10.04
N LEU A 105 -5.12 -4.69 9.79
CA LEU A 105 -5.65 -5.85 9.06
C LEU A 105 -5.88 -5.48 7.58
N THR A 106 -6.65 -4.44 7.34
CA THR A 106 -6.92 -3.84 6.03
C THR A 106 -5.87 -2.77 5.72
N ARG A 107 -4.64 -3.23 5.52
CA ARG A 107 -3.43 -2.40 5.31
C ARG A 107 -3.67 -1.32 4.26
N ILE A 108 -3.22 -0.10 4.57
CA ILE A 108 -3.35 1.06 3.66
C ILE A 108 -2.67 0.83 2.30
N THR A 109 -1.60 0.03 2.26
CA THR A 109 -0.91 -0.34 1.01
C THR A 109 -1.76 -1.25 0.11
N ARG A 110 -2.66 -2.06 0.66
CA ARG A 110 -3.65 -2.78 -0.16
C ARG A 110 -4.72 -1.82 -0.68
N ILE A 111 -5.16 -0.87 0.14
CA ILE A 111 -6.18 0.12 -0.25
C ILE A 111 -5.65 1.07 -1.33
N LEU A 112 -4.35 1.35 -1.34
CA LEU A 112 -3.68 2.08 -2.42
C LEU A 112 -4.04 1.52 -3.80
N LEU A 113 -4.10 0.18 -3.98
CA LEU A 113 -4.44 -0.42 -5.27
C LEU A 113 -5.86 -0.04 -5.74
N SER A 114 -6.83 -0.05 -4.83
CA SER A 114 -8.20 0.36 -5.14
C SER A 114 -8.30 1.86 -5.38
N PHE A 115 -7.52 2.66 -4.65
CA PHE A 115 -7.49 4.11 -4.87
C PHE A 115 -6.79 4.50 -6.18
N GLU A 116 -5.76 3.77 -6.61
CA GLU A 116 -5.11 3.95 -7.92
C GLU A 116 -6.13 3.70 -9.05
N GLU A 117 -6.89 2.60 -8.97
CA GLU A 117 -7.98 2.33 -9.93
C GLU A 117 -9.02 3.46 -9.94
N LEU A 118 -9.49 3.89 -8.77
CA LEU A 118 -10.42 5.01 -8.68
C LEU A 118 -9.84 6.30 -9.28
N SER A 119 -8.56 6.58 -9.03
CA SER A 119 -7.89 7.77 -9.53
C SER A 119 -7.81 7.78 -11.05
N ASP A 120 -7.56 6.62 -11.67
CA ASP A 120 -7.57 6.47 -13.12
C ASP A 120 -8.98 6.62 -13.71
N ASP A 121 -10.00 6.07 -13.04
CA ASP A 121 -11.39 6.26 -13.43
C ASP A 121 -11.82 7.74 -13.33
N VAL A 122 -11.37 8.47 -12.30
CA VAL A 122 -11.65 9.91 -12.11
C VAL A 122 -11.02 10.77 -13.19
N LYS A 123 -9.83 10.41 -13.70
CA LYS A 123 -9.21 11.11 -14.85
C LYS A 123 -10.08 11.03 -16.11
N ILE A 124 -10.83 9.93 -16.28
CA ILE A 124 -11.74 9.72 -17.41
C ILE A 124 -13.11 10.32 -17.14
N ASN A 125 -13.64 10.11 -15.94
CA ASN A 125 -14.94 10.58 -15.49
C ASN A 125 -14.85 11.09 -14.04
N VAL A 126 -14.86 12.41 -13.87
CA VAL A 126 -14.77 13.06 -12.55
C VAL A 126 -15.83 12.60 -11.54
N THR A 127 -16.97 12.07 -12.00
CA THR A 127 -18.04 11.57 -11.12
C THR A 127 -17.80 10.16 -10.59
N ALA A 128 -16.77 9.44 -11.06
CA ALA A 128 -16.43 8.08 -10.61
C ALA A 128 -16.22 8.00 -9.09
N LYS A 129 -15.60 9.04 -8.49
CA LYS A 129 -15.42 9.17 -7.04
C LYS A 129 -16.71 9.17 -6.22
N TYR A 130 -17.86 9.43 -6.82
CA TYR A 130 -19.15 9.34 -6.12
C TYR A 130 -19.81 7.97 -6.25
N GLY A 131 -19.52 7.24 -7.34
CA GLY A 131 -20.05 5.90 -7.58
C GLY A 131 -19.35 4.84 -6.75
N THR A 132 -18.02 4.86 -6.75
CA THR A 132 -17.19 3.87 -6.06
C THR A 132 -16.11 4.53 -5.17
N PRO A 133 -16.49 5.40 -4.22
CA PRO A 133 -15.53 6.10 -3.37
C PRO A 133 -14.64 5.12 -2.60
N VAL A 134 -13.33 5.38 -2.62
CA VAL A 134 -12.33 4.73 -1.79
C VAL A 134 -11.78 5.77 -0.84
N ILE A 135 -12.11 5.64 0.45
CA ILE A 135 -11.82 6.65 1.47
C ILE A 135 -10.99 6.02 2.59
N VAL A 136 -9.90 6.70 2.96
CA VAL A 136 -9.07 6.36 4.11
C VAL A 136 -9.21 7.44 5.19
N MET A 137 -9.62 7.03 6.38
CA MET A 137 -9.74 7.91 7.54
C MET A 137 -8.42 7.97 8.32
N ILE A 138 -7.90 9.18 8.51
CA ILE A 138 -6.66 9.42 9.27
C ILE A 138 -6.91 9.20 10.77
N GLY A 139 -5.99 8.47 11.41
CA GLY A 139 -6.00 8.15 12.83
C GLY A 139 -6.93 7.00 13.23
N VAL A 140 -7.59 6.34 12.28
CA VAL A 140 -8.58 5.28 12.54
C VAL A 140 -7.96 3.91 12.32
N ASN A 141 -8.28 2.97 13.21
CA ASN A 141 -7.82 1.59 13.15
C ASN A 141 -8.97 0.62 12.76
N HIS A 142 -8.71 -0.68 12.65
CA HIS A 142 -9.69 -1.68 12.24
C HIS A 142 -10.87 -1.78 13.22
N GLY A 143 -10.56 -1.81 14.52
CA GLY A 143 -11.53 -2.03 15.58
C GLY A 143 -12.50 -0.86 15.79
N LEU A 144 -12.12 0.37 15.41
CA LEU A 144 -12.98 1.55 15.52
C LEU A 144 -14.20 1.54 14.59
N PHE A 145 -14.26 0.60 13.63
CA PHE A 145 -15.46 0.36 12.81
C PHE A 145 -16.51 -0.53 13.50
N ALA A 146 -16.18 -1.08 14.66
CA ALA A 146 -17.05 -1.93 15.45
C ALA A 146 -17.26 -1.36 16.86
N SER A 147 -18.21 -1.94 17.59
CA SER A 147 -18.47 -1.64 19.00
C SER A 147 -18.31 -2.89 19.84
N GLY A 148 -17.96 -2.73 21.11
CA GLY A 148 -17.77 -3.84 22.04
C GLY A 148 -16.34 -4.39 22.05
N ASN A 149 -16.16 -5.60 22.57
CA ASN A 149 -14.85 -6.23 22.70
C ASN A 149 -14.40 -6.79 21.36
N MET A 150 -13.20 -6.41 20.93
CA MET A 150 -12.61 -6.93 19.68
C MET A 150 -12.08 -8.35 19.86
N PRO A 151 -12.20 -9.22 18.85
CA PRO A 151 -11.57 -10.55 18.87
C PRO A 151 -10.05 -10.47 19.07
N PRO A 152 -9.42 -11.44 19.76
CA PRO A 152 -7.96 -11.48 19.95
C PRO A 152 -7.18 -11.40 18.63
N GLU A 153 -7.70 -12.00 17.57
CA GLU A 153 -7.09 -12.00 16.24
C GLU A 153 -7.05 -10.59 15.64
N VAL A 154 -8.07 -9.76 15.90
CA VAL A 154 -8.06 -8.34 15.50
C VAL A 154 -7.05 -7.57 16.34
N LEU A 155 -7.09 -7.73 17.67
CA LEU A 155 -6.20 -7.04 18.59
C LEU A 155 -4.71 -7.35 18.37
N LYS A 156 -4.40 -8.51 17.79
CA LYS A 156 -3.04 -8.93 17.46
C LYS A 156 -2.40 -8.08 16.37
N TYR A 157 -3.17 -7.69 15.35
CA TYR A 157 -2.66 -7.01 14.16
C TYR A 157 -3.04 -5.53 14.12
N ASP A 158 -4.09 -5.12 14.81
CA ASP A 158 -4.60 -3.75 14.77
C ASP A 158 -3.72 -2.75 15.55
N PHE A 159 -3.65 -1.51 15.08
CA PHE A 159 -2.79 -0.49 15.69
C PHE A 159 -3.57 0.42 16.65
N PHE A 160 -2.88 1.13 17.53
CA PHE A 160 -3.54 2.10 18.40
C PHE A 160 -4.06 3.30 17.58
N PRO A 161 -5.35 3.65 17.66
CA PRO A 161 -5.86 4.79 16.92
C PRO A 161 -5.31 6.11 17.49
N ASP A 162 -5.35 7.17 16.68
CA ASP A 162 -5.07 8.54 17.12
C ASP A 162 -6.34 9.28 17.55
N VAL A 163 -7.51 8.73 17.23
CA VAL A 163 -8.81 9.36 17.48
C VAL A 163 -9.68 8.53 18.42
N SER A 164 -10.68 9.17 19.03
CA SER A 164 -11.67 8.48 19.85
C SER A 164 -12.69 7.73 18.99
N ILE A 165 -13.28 6.68 19.56
CA ILE A 165 -14.39 5.94 18.92
C ILE A 165 -15.57 6.84 18.56
N SER A 166 -15.87 7.87 19.39
CA SER A 166 -16.97 8.79 19.12
C SER A 166 -16.71 9.65 17.89
N TYR A 167 -15.47 10.12 17.72
CA TYR A 167 -15.07 10.88 16.54
C TYR A 167 -15.10 10.00 15.31
N ALA A 168 -14.49 8.81 15.36
CA ALA A 168 -14.48 7.87 14.25
C ALA A 168 -15.89 7.51 13.78
N HIS A 169 -16.80 7.15 14.70
CA HIS A 169 -18.20 6.85 14.36
C HIS A 169 -18.96 8.06 13.80
N GLN A 170 -18.65 9.27 14.24
CA GLN A 170 -19.27 10.48 13.70
C GLN A 170 -18.87 10.71 12.24
N GLU A 171 -17.58 10.57 11.94
CA GLU A 171 -17.05 10.72 10.58
C GLU A 171 -17.53 9.60 9.65
N MET A 172 -17.50 8.34 10.11
CA MET A 172 -18.08 7.21 9.36
C MET A 172 -19.55 7.45 9.03
N ALA A 173 -20.31 8.00 9.98
CA ALA A 173 -21.71 8.34 9.78
C ALA A 173 -21.91 9.48 8.78
N ASN A 174 -21.02 10.48 8.76
CA ASN A 174 -21.03 11.59 7.80
C ASN A 174 -20.77 11.09 6.38
N ILE A 175 -19.70 10.31 6.19
CA ILE A 175 -19.31 9.73 4.90
C ILE A 175 -20.41 8.81 4.34
N SER A 176 -20.91 7.90 5.20
CA SER A 176 -21.95 6.95 4.80
C SER A 176 -23.26 7.66 4.43
N ALA A 177 -23.63 8.71 5.17
CA ALA A 177 -24.80 9.53 4.87
C ALA A 177 -24.64 10.25 3.53
N ALA A 178 -23.49 10.90 3.28
CA ALA A 178 -23.20 11.57 2.02
C ALA A 178 -23.30 10.61 0.84
N PHE A 179 -22.68 9.43 0.94
CA PHE A 179 -22.76 8.39 -0.10
C PHE A 179 -24.21 7.96 -0.38
N MET A 180 -24.98 7.59 0.65
CA MET A 180 -26.37 7.18 0.47
C MET A 180 -27.24 8.30 -0.12
N GLU A 181 -27.08 9.54 0.35
CA GLU A 181 -27.83 10.70 -0.15
C GLU A 181 -27.54 10.98 -1.61
N TYR A 182 -26.29 10.92 -2.04
CA TYR A 182 -25.93 11.10 -3.44
C TYR A 182 -26.70 10.12 -4.35
N HIS A 183 -26.79 8.85 -3.93
CA HIS A 183 -27.43 7.77 -4.71
C HIS A 183 -28.96 7.71 -4.58
N VAL A 184 -29.53 8.26 -3.50
CA VAL A 184 -30.99 8.32 -3.30
C VAL A 184 -31.60 9.60 -3.86
N MET A 185 -30.95 10.75 -3.64
CA MET A 185 -31.49 12.07 -3.96
C MET A 185 -30.98 12.61 -5.30
N GLY A 186 -29.86 12.09 -5.81
CA GLY A 186 -29.24 12.49 -7.07
C GLY A 186 -28.46 13.80 -6.97
N ASN A 187 -27.14 13.73 -7.19
CA ASN A 187 -26.21 14.87 -7.23
C ASN A 187 -26.46 15.94 -6.14
N HIS A 188 -26.68 15.48 -4.90
CA HIS A 188 -26.94 16.35 -3.75
C HIS A 188 -25.66 17.11 -3.39
N ALA A 189 -25.69 18.44 -3.51
CA ALA A 189 -24.48 19.29 -3.43
C ALA A 189 -23.68 19.12 -2.13
N ASN A 190 -24.36 18.93 -0.99
CA ASN A 190 -23.66 18.70 0.29
C ASN A 190 -22.93 17.35 0.29
N SER A 191 -23.52 16.33 -0.33
CA SER A 191 -22.93 14.99 -0.43
C SER A 191 -21.68 14.99 -1.30
N THR A 192 -21.69 15.71 -2.42
CA THR A 192 -20.51 15.81 -3.30
C THR A 192 -19.36 16.55 -2.62
N VAL A 193 -19.64 17.62 -1.85
CA VAL A 193 -18.59 18.33 -1.09
C VAL A 193 -17.92 17.41 -0.08
N VAL A 194 -18.70 16.65 0.69
CA VAL A 194 -18.14 15.69 1.67
C VAL A 194 -17.28 14.63 0.96
N LEU A 195 -17.78 14.04 -0.13
CA LEU A 195 -17.05 13.00 -0.86
C LEU A 195 -15.79 13.54 -1.55
N ASP A 196 -15.83 14.79 -2.04
CA ASP A 196 -14.67 15.48 -2.60
C ASP A 196 -13.59 15.70 -1.54
N ASP A 197 -13.96 16.23 -0.37
CA ASP A 197 -13.01 16.50 0.72
C ASP A 197 -12.28 15.21 1.16
N TYR A 198 -13.00 14.10 1.29
CA TYR A 198 -12.39 12.81 1.64
C TYR A 198 -11.59 12.19 0.50
N PHE A 199 -11.98 12.38 -0.75
CA PHE A 199 -11.19 11.96 -1.90
C PHE A 199 -9.84 12.69 -1.93
N GLU A 200 -9.83 14.01 -1.75
CA GLU A 200 -8.61 14.82 -1.70
C GLU A 200 -7.74 14.46 -0.48
N SER A 201 -8.35 14.26 0.70
CA SER A 201 -7.63 13.83 1.90
C SER A 201 -6.98 12.45 1.71
N THR A 202 -7.72 11.50 1.12
CA THR A 202 -7.21 10.16 0.80
C THR A 202 -6.06 10.24 -0.22
N SER A 203 -6.23 11.06 -1.26
CA SER A 203 -5.19 11.32 -2.26
C SER A 203 -3.91 11.84 -1.62
N ALA A 204 -4.01 12.88 -0.77
CA ALA A 204 -2.86 13.47 -0.10
C ALA A 204 -2.11 12.48 0.80
N LEU A 205 -2.83 11.56 1.45
CA LEU A 205 -2.25 10.53 2.30
C LEU A 205 -1.57 9.41 1.49
N LEU A 206 -2.18 8.97 0.38
CA LEU A 206 -1.71 7.82 -0.41
C LEU A 206 -0.69 8.17 -1.48
N MET A 207 -0.65 9.42 -1.95
CA MET A 207 0.24 9.87 -3.02
C MET A 207 1.73 9.58 -2.74
N PRO A 208 2.27 9.75 -1.52
CA PRO A 208 3.62 9.30 -1.19
C PRO A 208 3.87 7.82 -1.48
N LEU A 209 2.93 6.94 -1.10
CA LEU A 209 3.05 5.50 -1.31
C LEU A 209 2.99 5.17 -2.81
N HIS A 210 2.09 5.80 -3.56
CA HIS A 210 2.02 5.66 -5.02
C HIS A 210 3.35 6.03 -5.69
N LYS A 211 3.88 7.21 -5.38
CA LYS A 211 5.15 7.71 -5.95
C LYS A 211 6.31 6.77 -5.63
N MET A 212 6.43 6.30 -4.39
CA MET A 212 7.52 5.41 -4.02
C MET A 212 7.38 4.02 -4.63
N LYS A 213 6.17 3.49 -4.71
CA LYS A 213 5.89 2.23 -5.40
C LYS A 213 6.33 2.30 -6.87
N SER A 214 6.03 3.41 -7.56
CA SER A 214 6.45 3.63 -8.95
C SER A 214 7.95 3.86 -9.14
N SER A 215 8.70 4.22 -8.09
CA SER A 215 10.16 4.37 -8.18
C SER A 215 10.92 3.03 -8.07
N ASP A 216 10.28 1.99 -7.54
CA ASP A 216 10.94 0.69 -7.40
C ASP A 216 10.95 -0.10 -8.71
N SER A 217 9.91 0.07 -9.55
CA SER A 217 9.79 -0.49 -10.91
C SER A 217 8.80 0.32 -11.75
N ILE A 218 9.16 0.63 -13.01
CA ILE A 218 8.18 1.04 -14.03
C ILE A 218 7.69 -0.21 -14.79
N GLU A 219 6.48 -0.14 -15.36
CA GLU A 219 5.94 -1.06 -16.38
C GLU A 219 6.94 -1.42 -17.52
N ASP A 220 8.03 -0.66 -17.68
CA ASP A 220 9.11 -0.85 -18.66
C ASP A 220 10.23 -1.82 -18.23
N ARG A 221 10.11 -2.52 -17.08
CA ARG A 221 11.15 -3.42 -16.53
C ARG A 221 12.48 -2.70 -16.23
N ILE A 222 12.39 -1.59 -15.49
CA ILE A 222 13.54 -0.79 -15.05
C ILE A 222 13.36 -0.44 -13.57
N SER A 223 14.41 -0.60 -12.76
CA SER A 223 14.49 -0.16 -11.36
C SER A 223 15.23 1.17 -11.23
N HIS A 224 14.49 2.27 -11.04
CA HIS A 224 15.10 3.58 -10.79
C HIS A 224 15.93 3.60 -9.51
N TRP A 225 15.50 2.88 -8.47
CA TRP A 225 16.26 2.80 -7.24
C TRP A 225 17.65 2.19 -7.47
N THR A 226 17.79 1.21 -8.37
CA THR A 226 19.10 0.63 -8.68
C THR A 226 19.99 1.62 -9.44
N ASN A 227 19.42 2.46 -10.31
CA ASN A 227 20.17 3.58 -10.91
C ASN A 227 20.64 4.59 -9.87
N ILE A 228 19.77 4.97 -8.91
CA ILE A 228 20.16 5.86 -7.81
C ILE A 228 21.25 5.20 -6.96
N ALA A 229 21.14 3.91 -6.66
CA ALA A 229 22.17 3.17 -5.94
C ALA A 229 23.51 3.14 -6.70
N GLN A 230 23.47 2.93 -8.02
CA GLN A 230 24.64 2.94 -8.89
C GLN A 230 25.33 4.31 -8.90
N ASP A 231 24.55 5.39 -8.94
CA ASP A 231 25.04 6.76 -8.85
C ASP A 231 25.71 7.03 -7.49
N ILE A 232 25.04 6.65 -6.40
CA ILE A 232 25.58 6.75 -5.03
C ILE A 232 26.91 6.01 -4.92
N ILE A 233 27.07 4.85 -5.56
CA ILE A 233 28.35 4.10 -5.54
C ILE A 233 29.44 4.86 -6.30
N ILE A 234 29.12 5.40 -7.48
CA ILE A 234 30.10 6.01 -8.39
C ILE A 234 30.59 7.36 -7.85
N GLN A 235 29.68 8.25 -7.43
CA GLN A 235 30.01 9.59 -6.91
C GLN A 235 30.91 10.40 -7.86
N ILE A 236 30.55 10.50 -9.13
CA ILE A 236 31.29 11.35 -10.07
C ILE A 236 30.84 12.81 -9.93
N ASP A 237 31.78 13.76 -9.98
CA ASP A 237 31.43 15.19 -9.83
C ASP A 237 30.76 15.77 -11.08
N ASP A 238 31.20 15.35 -12.28
CA ASP A 238 30.62 15.76 -13.56
C ASP A 238 29.63 14.68 -14.05
N GLU A 239 28.36 14.82 -13.66
CA GLU A 239 27.27 13.92 -14.07
C GLU A 239 27.12 13.82 -15.60
N SER A 240 27.58 14.80 -16.39
CA SER A 240 27.51 14.74 -17.87
C SER A 240 28.42 13.65 -18.46
N LYS A 241 29.33 13.10 -17.67
CA LYS A 241 30.23 12.01 -18.05
C LYS A 241 29.69 10.63 -17.77
N LEU A 242 28.51 10.53 -17.14
CA LEU A 242 27.94 9.27 -16.71
C LEU A 242 26.53 9.10 -17.27
N ASN A 243 26.28 7.95 -17.88
CA ASN A 243 24.94 7.50 -18.23
C ASN A 243 24.66 6.19 -17.49
N LEU A 244 23.52 6.13 -16.79
CA LEU A 244 23.12 4.98 -15.99
C LEU A 244 21.93 4.30 -16.62
N GLU A 245 22.11 3.02 -16.93
CA GLU A 245 21.08 2.16 -17.46
C GLU A 245 20.80 1.02 -16.46
N ASN A 246 19.55 0.60 -16.41
CA ASN A 246 19.14 -0.54 -15.61
C ASN A 246 18.17 -1.42 -16.40
N GLU A 247 18.33 -2.73 -16.25
CA GLU A 247 17.39 -3.72 -16.75
C GLU A 247 16.89 -4.60 -15.60
N GLU A 248 15.56 -4.69 -15.47
CA GLU A 248 14.90 -5.61 -14.54
C GLU A 248 14.71 -6.98 -15.21
N PHE A 249 15.14 -8.03 -14.51
CA PHE A 249 14.98 -9.41 -14.94
C PHE A 249 14.22 -10.24 -13.92
N ASP A 250 13.44 -11.20 -14.42
CA ASP A 250 13.01 -12.35 -13.65
C ASP A 250 14.23 -13.15 -13.16
N GLU A 251 14.01 -14.02 -12.18
CA GLU A 251 15.07 -14.77 -11.49
C GLU A 251 16.03 -15.48 -12.46
N ILE A 252 15.49 -16.24 -13.44
CA ILE A 252 16.33 -17.10 -14.30
C ILE A 252 17.26 -16.31 -15.24
N PRO A 253 16.80 -15.28 -15.99
CA PRO A 253 17.71 -14.42 -16.73
C PRO A 253 18.73 -13.72 -15.82
N PHE A 254 18.30 -13.20 -14.67
CA PHE A 254 19.13 -12.44 -13.73
C PHE A 254 20.39 -13.20 -13.28
N LEU A 255 20.33 -14.53 -13.16
CA LEU A 255 21.48 -15.37 -12.80
C LEU A 255 22.67 -15.23 -13.76
N LYS A 256 22.44 -14.87 -15.02
CA LYS A 256 23.46 -14.91 -16.09
C LYS A 256 24.13 -13.57 -16.36
N PHE A 257 23.42 -12.46 -16.11
CA PHE A 257 23.90 -11.14 -16.46
C PHE A 257 24.82 -10.59 -15.37
N LYS A 258 25.86 -9.89 -15.81
CA LYS A 258 26.84 -9.20 -14.97
C LYS A 258 26.84 -7.73 -15.37
N PRO A 259 26.97 -6.80 -14.40
CA PRO A 259 26.99 -5.38 -14.70
C PRO A 259 28.22 -5.06 -15.55
N LEU A 260 28.11 -4.03 -16.36
CA LEU A 260 29.16 -3.65 -17.29
C LEU A 260 29.24 -2.13 -17.44
N ALA A 261 30.43 -1.66 -17.77
CA ALA A 261 30.69 -0.26 -18.04
C ALA A 261 31.52 -0.12 -19.32
N GLY A 262 31.21 0.89 -20.13
CA GLY A 262 31.93 1.16 -21.39
C GLY A 262 31.92 2.65 -21.73
N LEU A 263 32.87 3.07 -22.57
CA LEU A 263 32.94 4.44 -23.08
C LEU A 263 32.25 4.53 -24.44
N ALA A 264 31.29 5.45 -24.55
CA ALA A 264 30.67 5.85 -25.81
C ALA A 264 30.75 7.38 -25.93
N GLU A 265 31.40 7.88 -26.98
CA GLU A 265 31.51 9.32 -27.27
C GLU A 265 32.06 10.18 -26.10
N GLY A 266 32.90 9.60 -25.23
CA GLY A 266 33.48 10.29 -24.07
C GLY A 266 32.58 10.31 -22.82
N VAL A 267 31.46 9.61 -22.86
CA VAL A 267 30.56 9.35 -21.72
C VAL A 267 30.71 7.88 -21.31
N CYS A 268 30.82 7.63 -20.00
CA CYS A 268 30.79 6.28 -19.46
C CYS A 268 29.34 5.83 -19.31
N VAL A 269 28.96 4.77 -20.02
CA VAL A 269 27.67 4.10 -19.86
C VAL A 269 27.85 2.94 -18.89
N VAL A 270 27.06 2.90 -17.83
CA VAL A 270 27.03 1.81 -16.85
C VAL A 270 25.67 1.13 -16.92
N THR A 271 25.67 -0.16 -17.23
CA THR A 271 24.46 -0.98 -17.24
C THR A 271 24.43 -1.86 -15.99
N SER A 272 23.41 -1.64 -15.17
CA SER A 272 23.11 -2.39 -13.95
C SER A 272 21.94 -3.35 -14.16
N TYR A 273 21.81 -4.36 -13.32
CA TYR A 273 20.75 -5.35 -13.41
C TYR A 273 20.04 -5.53 -12.09
N THR A 274 18.73 -5.68 -12.12
CA THR A 274 17.90 -5.84 -10.92
C THR A 274 16.96 -7.01 -11.04
N ASN A 275 16.83 -7.78 -9.96
CA ASN A 275 15.69 -8.67 -9.76
C ASN A 275 14.89 -8.19 -8.55
N ILE A 276 13.59 -7.96 -8.75
CA ILE A 276 12.68 -7.48 -7.70
C ILE A 276 11.97 -8.68 -7.12
N VAL A 277 12.16 -8.93 -5.83
CA VAL A 277 11.53 -10.05 -5.14
C VAL A 277 10.33 -9.52 -4.36
N ILE A 278 9.13 -9.96 -4.75
CA ILE A 278 7.86 -9.61 -4.11
C ILE A 278 7.24 -10.89 -3.54
N GLU A 279 6.65 -10.79 -2.34
CA GLU A 279 5.94 -11.93 -1.77
C GLU A 279 4.65 -12.23 -2.57
N PRO A 280 4.45 -13.47 -3.07
CA PRO A 280 3.23 -13.81 -3.78
C PRO A 280 1.99 -13.66 -2.90
N ASN A 281 0.97 -13.01 -3.45
CA ASN A 281 -0.32 -12.82 -2.79
C ASN A 281 -1.50 -13.22 -3.70
N PRO A 282 -1.62 -14.52 -4.08
CA PRO A 282 -2.64 -14.98 -5.03
C PRO A 282 -4.07 -14.92 -4.47
N PHE A 283 -4.22 -14.87 -3.15
CA PHE A 283 -5.52 -14.82 -2.48
C PHE A 283 -5.89 -13.42 -1.98
N ASP A 284 -5.15 -12.40 -2.41
CA ASP A 284 -5.40 -10.99 -2.04
C ASP A 284 -5.50 -10.76 -0.52
N VAL A 285 -4.63 -11.46 0.24
CA VAL A 285 -4.52 -11.37 1.69
C VAL A 285 -3.94 -10.02 2.06
N THR A 286 -4.75 -9.19 2.72
CA THR A 286 -4.37 -7.83 3.11
C THR A 286 -3.28 -7.75 4.18
N LEU A 287 -2.95 -8.82 4.89
CA LEU A 287 -1.87 -8.80 5.89
C LEU A 287 -0.47 -8.80 5.29
N LYS A 288 -0.33 -9.16 4.01
CA LYS A 288 0.97 -9.20 3.34
C LYS A 288 1.38 -7.79 2.89
N PRO A 289 2.67 -7.42 3.03
CA PRO A 289 3.15 -6.16 2.47
C PRO A 289 2.98 -6.14 0.95
N LEU A 290 2.78 -4.94 0.40
CA LEU A 290 2.76 -4.74 -1.05
C LEU A 290 4.16 -4.43 -1.60
N SER A 291 5.03 -3.89 -0.75
CA SER A 291 6.41 -3.56 -1.12
C SER A 291 7.28 -4.82 -1.38
N PRO A 292 8.34 -4.69 -2.21
CA PRO A 292 9.32 -5.76 -2.39
C PRO A 292 9.96 -6.19 -1.06
N ILE A 293 10.19 -7.48 -0.90
CA ILE A 293 10.95 -8.02 0.24
C ILE A 293 12.45 -7.78 0.06
N GLU A 294 12.93 -7.74 -1.18
CA GLU A 294 14.29 -7.32 -1.52
C GLU A 294 14.41 -6.88 -2.99
N LEU A 295 15.39 -6.02 -3.26
CA LEU A 295 15.90 -5.73 -4.59
C LEU A 295 17.29 -6.34 -4.71
N GLN A 296 17.45 -7.33 -5.59
CA GLN A 296 18.76 -7.90 -5.88
C GLN A 296 19.41 -7.07 -6.98
N SER A 297 20.44 -6.29 -6.63
CA SER A 297 21.04 -5.33 -7.55
C SER A 297 22.49 -5.70 -7.86
N LYS A 298 22.79 -5.92 -9.14
CA LYS A 298 24.15 -6.08 -9.66
C LYS A 298 24.61 -4.75 -10.27
N MET A 299 25.63 -4.14 -9.67
CA MET A 299 26.12 -2.79 -10.01
C MET A 299 27.64 -2.79 -10.22
N MET A 300 28.17 -1.68 -10.74
CA MET A 300 29.59 -1.41 -10.89
C MET A 300 30.16 -0.64 -9.69
N THR A 301 31.40 -0.96 -9.31
CA THR A 301 32.19 -0.19 -8.35
C THR A 301 32.62 1.17 -8.93
N GLN A 302 32.87 2.15 -8.05
CA GLN A 302 33.53 3.41 -8.42
C GLN A 302 34.88 3.16 -9.12
N LEU A 303 35.66 2.19 -8.63
CA LEU A 303 36.97 1.86 -9.22
C LEU A 303 36.83 1.38 -10.67
N GLY A 304 35.79 0.59 -10.98
CA GLY A 304 35.49 0.15 -12.34
C GLY A 304 35.28 1.34 -13.29
N VAL A 305 34.48 2.33 -12.88
CA VAL A 305 34.21 3.54 -13.67
C VAL A 305 35.45 4.43 -13.76
N LYS A 306 36.20 4.59 -12.67
CA LYS A 306 37.44 5.39 -12.65
C LYS A 306 38.51 4.89 -13.62
N LYS A 307 38.57 3.59 -13.90
CA LYS A 307 39.46 3.02 -14.93
C LYS A 307 39.11 3.53 -16.34
N LEU A 308 37.84 3.83 -16.59
CA LEU A 308 37.34 4.36 -17.87
C LEU A 308 37.45 5.88 -17.95
N LEU A 309 37.28 6.56 -16.81
CA LEU A 309 37.32 8.02 -16.70
C LEU A 309 38.43 8.49 -15.74
N PRO A 310 39.72 8.28 -16.05
CA PRO A 310 40.82 8.52 -15.12
C PRO A 310 41.06 10.01 -14.80
N ASN A 311 40.56 10.92 -15.64
CA ASN A 311 40.74 12.37 -15.49
C ASN A 311 39.60 13.03 -14.72
N GLU A 312 38.53 12.29 -14.41
CA GLU A 312 37.38 12.83 -13.69
C GLU A 312 37.58 12.76 -12.18
N THR A 313 36.87 13.63 -11.47
CA THR A 313 36.88 13.67 -10.01
C THR A 313 35.76 12.81 -9.45
N PHE A 314 36.07 12.09 -8.38
CA PHE A 314 35.14 11.19 -7.70
C PHE A 314 35.17 11.45 -6.20
N GLY A 315 34.01 11.23 -5.55
CA GLY A 315 33.88 11.22 -4.10
C GLY A 315 34.84 10.25 -3.43
N HIS A 316 35.20 10.56 -2.18
CA HIS A 316 36.19 9.78 -1.41
C HIS A 316 35.56 8.74 -0.47
N GLU A 317 34.24 8.75 -0.34
CA GLU A 317 33.53 7.86 0.58
C GLU A 317 33.45 6.44 0.01
N LYS A 318 33.80 5.45 0.82
CA LYS A 318 33.59 4.04 0.47
C LYS A 318 32.16 3.65 0.81
N ILE A 319 31.31 3.57 -0.21
CA ILE A 319 29.90 3.24 -0.06
C ILE A 319 29.71 1.75 0.21
N THR A 320 28.86 1.45 1.19
CA THR A 320 28.39 0.11 1.56
C THR A 320 26.93 -0.11 1.14
N CYS A 321 26.45 -1.34 1.14
CA CYS A 321 25.02 -1.59 0.88
C CYS A 321 24.15 -1.02 2.01
N LYS A 322 24.66 -1.01 3.25
CA LYS A 322 24.08 -0.28 4.40
C LYS A 322 23.87 1.20 4.10
N ASP A 323 24.84 1.89 3.51
CA ASP A 323 24.70 3.32 3.17
C ASP A 323 23.58 3.55 2.13
N ILE A 324 23.47 2.65 1.15
CA ILE A 324 22.38 2.68 0.17
C ILE A 324 21.03 2.45 0.87
N ASN A 325 20.92 1.44 1.75
CA ASN A 325 19.71 1.20 2.55
C ASN A 325 19.38 2.37 3.49
N LYS A 326 20.38 3.13 3.95
CA LYS A 326 20.17 4.37 4.69
C LYS A 326 19.52 5.44 3.83
N ARG A 327 19.97 5.62 2.59
CA ARG A 327 19.33 6.53 1.63
C ARG A 327 17.91 6.09 1.28
N SER A 328 17.64 4.79 1.23
CA SER A 328 16.28 4.25 1.05
C SER A 328 15.34 4.74 2.17
N LEU A 329 15.76 4.62 3.43
CA LEU A 329 15.00 5.12 4.59
C LEU A 329 14.87 6.66 4.59
N GLU A 330 15.94 7.38 4.27
CA GLU A 330 15.90 8.84 4.19
C GLU A 330 14.91 9.33 3.12
N SER A 331 14.90 8.73 1.94
CA SER A 331 13.92 9.03 0.89
C SER A 331 12.49 8.74 1.35
N ALA A 332 12.26 7.62 2.05
CA ALA A 332 10.96 7.32 2.64
C ALA A 332 10.50 8.38 3.64
N LEU A 333 11.37 8.80 4.56
CA LEU A 333 11.05 9.83 5.55
C LEU A 333 10.79 11.20 4.94
N LEU A 334 11.50 11.55 3.86
CA LEU A 334 11.30 12.80 3.11
C LEU A 334 9.97 12.82 2.36
N LEU A 335 9.55 11.67 1.81
CA LEU A 335 8.33 11.57 1.02
C LEU A 335 7.07 11.36 1.88
N ALA A 336 7.19 10.80 3.08
CA ALA A 336 6.06 10.45 3.94
C ALA A 336 5.09 11.62 4.18
N ALA A 337 3.79 11.30 4.24
CA ALA A 337 2.76 12.30 4.53
C ALA A 337 3.05 12.94 5.91
N PRO A 338 2.81 14.25 6.09
CA PRO A 338 3.17 14.95 7.33
C PRO A 338 2.60 14.31 8.61
N VAL A 339 1.35 13.83 8.54
CA VAL A 339 0.71 13.14 9.68
C VAL A 339 1.40 11.82 10.01
N THR A 340 1.75 11.03 9.00
CA THR A 340 2.47 9.77 9.15
C THR A 340 3.88 10.00 9.70
N LEU A 341 4.62 10.98 9.17
CA LEU A 341 5.97 11.30 9.64
C LEU A 341 5.95 11.74 11.11
N THR A 342 4.97 12.57 11.48
CA THR A 342 4.79 13.02 12.87
C THR A 342 4.51 11.82 13.78
N ARG A 343 3.62 10.92 13.36
CA ARG A 343 3.27 9.71 14.10
C ARG A 343 4.46 8.76 14.26
N TYR A 344 5.23 8.53 13.19
CA TYR A 344 6.41 7.68 13.21
C TYR A 344 7.46 8.23 14.19
N LYS A 345 7.73 9.54 14.15
CA LYS A 345 8.64 10.19 15.11
C LYS A 345 8.18 10.10 16.56
N LEU A 346 6.86 10.11 16.79
CA LEU A 346 6.29 10.08 18.12
C LEU A 346 6.32 8.69 18.76
N ARG A 347 5.99 7.65 17.99
CA ARG A 347 5.77 6.30 18.53
C ARG A 347 6.09 5.14 17.59
N GLY A 348 6.63 5.40 16.40
CA GLY A 348 7.07 4.35 15.50
C GLY A 348 8.33 3.67 16.04
N ARG A 349 8.42 2.35 15.92
CA ARG A 349 9.66 1.63 16.19
C ARG A 349 10.71 1.93 15.11
N ALA A 350 11.97 1.95 15.53
CA ALA A 350 13.07 2.35 14.65
C ALA A 350 13.32 1.32 13.54
N MET A 351 14.05 1.75 12.51
CA MET A 351 14.68 0.86 11.56
C MET A 351 16.19 0.92 11.77
N ASN A 352 16.77 -0.18 12.22
CA ASN A 352 18.16 -0.30 12.60
C ASN A 352 18.96 -0.93 11.45
N LEU A 353 19.85 -0.15 10.85
CA LEU A 353 20.67 -0.59 9.73
C LEU A 353 22.01 -1.13 10.26
N TYR A 354 22.30 -2.39 9.97
CA TYR A 354 23.54 -3.06 10.40
C TYR A 354 24.56 -3.14 9.26
N ASP A 355 25.79 -3.51 9.61
CA ASP A 355 26.88 -3.67 8.65
C ASP A 355 26.62 -4.85 7.70
N ASP A 356 27.04 -4.71 6.44
CA ASP A 356 26.80 -5.71 5.40
C ASP A 356 27.39 -7.08 5.77
N LEU A 357 26.63 -8.14 5.48
CA LEU A 357 27.14 -9.49 5.43
C LEU A 357 27.92 -9.70 4.12
N ASN A 358 29.24 -9.64 4.21
CA ASN A 358 30.13 -9.81 3.06
C ASN A 358 30.32 -11.29 2.72
N VAL A 359 30.09 -11.65 1.46
CA VAL A 359 30.26 -13.02 0.93
C VAL A 359 31.37 -13.06 -0.11
N GLN A 360 31.97 -14.24 -0.29
CA GLN A 360 33.18 -14.38 -1.14
C GLN A 360 32.88 -14.71 -2.60
N THR A 361 31.68 -15.21 -2.89
CA THR A 361 31.30 -15.68 -4.24
C THR A 361 29.93 -15.15 -4.64
N GLU A 362 29.72 -15.01 -5.94
CA GLU A 362 28.41 -14.66 -6.52
C GLU A 362 27.35 -15.72 -6.15
N ASP A 363 27.70 -17.01 -6.17
CA ASP A 363 26.79 -18.10 -5.79
C ASP A 363 26.31 -17.98 -4.33
N GLU A 364 27.21 -17.67 -3.39
CA GLU A 364 26.84 -17.45 -2.00
C GLU A 364 25.92 -16.23 -1.84
N TRP A 365 26.15 -15.17 -2.63
CA TRP A 365 25.30 -13.98 -2.66
C TRP A 365 23.89 -14.29 -3.18
N LEU A 366 23.79 -15.09 -4.25
CA LEU A 366 22.51 -15.51 -4.84
C LEU A 366 21.67 -16.35 -3.88
N LEU A 367 22.31 -17.21 -3.06
CA LEU A 367 21.65 -18.09 -2.10
C LEU A 367 21.18 -17.39 -0.81
N LYS A 368 21.60 -16.16 -0.56
CA LYS A 368 21.20 -15.38 0.63
C LYS A 368 20.22 -14.27 0.24
N GLN A 369 19.42 -13.85 1.22
CA GLN A 369 18.44 -12.78 1.08
C GLN A 369 18.80 -11.61 1.99
N LEU A 370 18.24 -10.44 1.70
CA LEU A 370 18.17 -9.32 2.63
C LEU A 370 17.58 -9.81 3.96
N GLN A 371 18.26 -9.53 5.07
CA GLN A 371 17.75 -9.90 6.39
C GLN A 371 16.88 -8.76 6.92
N LEU A 372 15.59 -9.03 7.05
CA LEU A 372 14.59 -8.15 7.64
C LEU A 372 14.05 -8.82 8.91
N GLU A 373 14.69 -8.53 10.06
CA GLU A 373 14.36 -9.17 11.33
C GLU A 373 13.63 -8.19 12.25
N GLU A 374 12.40 -8.53 12.62
CA GLU A 374 11.56 -7.67 13.43
C GLU A 374 11.63 -8.05 14.91
N TYR A 375 11.93 -7.05 15.75
CA TYR A 375 12.03 -7.16 17.20
C TYR A 375 11.20 -6.05 17.88
N ASN A 376 11.10 -6.09 19.21
CA ASN A 376 10.36 -5.09 19.99
C ASN A 376 10.89 -3.66 19.80
N GLU A 377 12.19 -3.51 19.62
CA GLU A 377 12.87 -2.23 19.39
C GLU A 377 12.71 -1.70 17.96
N GLY A 378 12.37 -2.55 16.99
CA GLY A 378 12.23 -2.16 15.60
C GLY A 378 12.61 -3.23 14.57
N LEU A 379 12.83 -2.77 13.34
CA LEU A 379 13.25 -3.62 12.23
C LEU A 379 14.76 -3.54 12.08
N ASN A 380 15.43 -4.69 12.22
CA ASN A 380 16.85 -4.83 11.93
C ASN A 380 17.02 -5.20 10.46
N VAL A 381 17.84 -4.43 9.75
CA VAL A 381 18.10 -4.58 8.31
C VAL A 381 19.58 -4.85 8.10
N THR A 382 19.90 -6.01 7.52
CA THR A 382 21.27 -6.39 7.16
C THR A 382 21.32 -6.80 5.69
N SER A 383 22.08 -6.05 4.89
CA SER A 383 22.30 -6.38 3.48
C SER A 383 23.31 -7.50 3.32
N VAL A 384 23.20 -8.26 2.23
CA VAL A 384 24.24 -9.19 1.77
C VAL A 384 24.96 -8.55 0.61
N ARG A 385 26.30 -8.50 0.71
CA ARG A 385 27.16 -7.84 -0.26
C ARG A 385 28.16 -8.81 -0.85
N TYR A 386 28.31 -8.76 -2.17
CA TYR A 386 29.42 -9.37 -2.91
C TYR A 386 30.16 -8.28 -3.68
N MET A 387 31.48 -8.37 -3.75
CA MET A 387 32.30 -7.43 -4.50
C MET A 387 33.50 -8.13 -5.12
N ASN A 388 33.76 -7.83 -6.38
CA ASN A 388 34.96 -8.24 -7.08
C ASN A 388 35.62 -6.99 -7.69
N GLU A 389 36.66 -6.48 -7.04
CA GLU A 389 37.36 -5.26 -7.46
C GLU A 389 38.12 -5.41 -8.78
N THR A 390 38.45 -6.65 -9.17
CA THR A 390 39.20 -6.92 -10.40
C THR A 390 38.33 -6.61 -11.60
N ASP A 391 37.12 -7.18 -11.60
CA ASP A 391 36.12 -7.02 -12.65
C ASP A 391 35.20 -5.79 -12.41
N GLY A 392 35.33 -5.17 -11.24
CA GLY A 392 34.59 -3.97 -10.86
C GLY A 392 33.15 -4.23 -10.44
N GLU A 393 32.81 -5.46 -10.04
CA GLU A 393 31.47 -5.88 -9.65
C GLU A 393 31.13 -5.48 -8.21
N PHE A 394 29.93 -4.97 -7.97
CA PHE A 394 29.41 -4.58 -6.66
C PHE A 394 27.94 -4.96 -6.53
N TYR A 395 27.62 -6.02 -5.77
CA TYR A 395 26.27 -6.56 -5.68
C TYR A 395 25.70 -6.35 -4.28
N CYS A 396 24.45 -5.92 -4.21
CA CYS A 396 23.75 -5.66 -2.95
C CYS A 396 22.35 -6.27 -2.95
N LYS A 397 21.97 -6.88 -1.82
CA LYS A 397 20.55 -7.12 -1.50
C LYS A 397 20.01 -5.85 -0.83
N LEU A 398 19.25 -5.06 -1.57
CA LEU A 398 18.80 -3.73 -1.15
C LEU A 398 17.37 -3.75 -0.63
N MET A 399 17.11 -2.93 0.38
CA MET A 399 15.77 -2.59 0.83
C MET A 399 15.20 -1.50 -0.08
N ALA A 400 14.08 -1.80 -0.72
CA ALA A 400 13.38 -0.85 -1.57
C ALA A 400 12.88 0.37 -0.77
N PRO A 401 12.97 1.60 -1.29
CA PRO A 401 12.37 2.79 -0.66
C PRO A 401 10.89 2.62 -0.33
N TYR A 402 10.12 1.89 -1.14
CA TYR A 402 8.72 1.63 -0.84
C TYR A 402 8.56 0.73 0.39
N ARG A 403 9.47 -0.23 0.62
CA ARG A 403 9.48 -1.07 1.83
C ARG A 403 9.76 -0.23 3.08
N ALA A 404 10.72 0.69 2.99
CA ALA A 404 11.00 1.63 4.07
C ALA A 404 9.80 2.56 4.35
N LEU A 405 9.12 3.03 3.30
CA LEU A 405 7.93 3.86 3.45
C LEU A 405 6.76 3.08 4.06
N GLU A 406 6.53 1.83 3.63
CA GLU A 406 5.51 0.96 4.23
C GLU A 406 5.78 0.72 5.72
N TRP A 407 7.04 0.56 6.14
CA TRP A 407 7.41 0.50 7.56
C TRP A 407 7.01 1.76 8.34
N VAL A 408 7.30 2.94 7.78
CA VAL A 408 6.94 4.24 8.38
C VAL A 408 5.42 4.43 8.48
N TYR A 409 4.65 3.92 7.51
CA TYR A 409 3.19 4.03 7.49
C TYR A 409 2.47 3.01 8.37
N LEU A 410 3.00 1.80 8.52
CA LEU A 410 2.26 0.67 9.12
C LEU A 410 3.12 -0.13 10.10
N ASP A 411 4.11 -0.87 9.60
CA ASP A 411 4.71 -1.98 10.36
C ASP A 411 5.43 -1.49 11.63
N SER A 412 5.94 -0.26 11.64
CA SER A 412 6.56 0.34 12.83
C SER A 412 5.64 0.45 14.04
N TYR A 413 4.32 0.32 13.88
CA TYR A 413 3.32 0.39 14.97
C TYR A 413 2.85 -0.97 15.48
N GLN A 414 3.25 -2.06 14.84
CA GLN A 414 2.89 -3.41 15.27
C GLN A 414 3.53 -3.71 16.64
N ARG A 415 2.77 -4.38 17.52
CA ARG A 415 3.29 -4.83 18.83
C ARG A 415 4.09 -6.11 18.62
N GLY A 416 5.31 -6.16 19.16
CA GLY A 416 6.09 -7.40 19.24
C GLY A 416 5.69 -8.30 20.39
#